data_AF-A0A2M8PLN4-F1
#
_entry.id   AF-A0A2M8PLN4-F1
#
_cell.length_a   1.000
_cell.length_b   1.000
_cell.length_c   1.000
_cell.angle_alpha   90.00
_cell.angle_beta   90.00
_cell.angle_gamma   90.00
#
_symmetry.space_group_name_H-M   'P 1'
#
loop_
_entity.id
_entity.type
_entity.pdbx_description
1 polymer ?
#
loop_
_entity_poly.entity_id
_entity_poly.type
_entity_poly.pdbx_seq_one_letter_code
_entity_poly.pdbx_strand_id
1 'polypeptide(L)'
;RVVDDIGTGRINVNHVRTQTDRINYINSFDNDALPSEENRSDEAVPIEDAPDNHTPPQRLRPEQRASMSRKKLIPGSLRLDINVSRINDIYHELKRRLIVHETPNAVAVLLRAFLEMSVDEYIECKGIQIRGRDTLANKVSHVADYMEQKGILTKNALRPIRRAASDSESPYSTTTLNGYVHNRHFSPGPNDLKAAWDTLQIFFEKLWE
;
A
#
# COMPACT_ATOMS: atom_id res chain seq x y z
N ARG A 1 -10.12 -27.24 19.32
CA ARG A 1 -9.59 -27.63 20.66
C ARG A 1 -8.11 -27.96 20.60
N VAL A 2 -7.65 -29.07 19.97
CA VAL A 2 -6.21 -29.41 19.90
C VAL A 2 -5.33 -28.30 19.30
N VAL A 3 -5.74 -27.74 18.16
CA VAL A 3 -5.03 -26.63 17.49
C VAL A 3 -4.97 -25.38 18.37
N ASP A 4 -6.03 -25.11 19.12
CA ASP A 4 -6.13 -23.95 20.01
C ASP A 4 -5.24 -24.12 21.25
N ASP A 5 -5.19 -25.31 21.84
CA ASP A 5 -4.36 -25.55 23.03
C ASP A 5 -2.86 -25.52 22.69
N ILE A 6 -2.48 -25.92 21.47
CA ILE A 6 -1.12 -25.74 20.95
C ILE A 6 -0.85 -24.25 20.64
N GLY A 7 -1.80 -23.58 19.99
CA GLY A 7 -1.65 -22.16 19.61
C GLY A 7 -1.62 -21.20 20.79
N THR A 8 -2.30 -21.54 21.89
CA THR A 8 -2.31 -20.78 23.15
C THR A 8 -1.18 -21.18 24.10
N GLY A 9 -0.42 -22.22 23.79
CA GLY A 9 0.71 -22.70 24.60
C GLY A 9 0.30 -23.47 25.86
N ARG A 10 -0.97 -23.87 25.99
CA ARG A 10 -1.45 -24.73 27.11
C ARG A 10 -0.84 -26.11 27.08
N ILE A 11 -0.60 -26.63 25.87
CA ILE A 11 0.19 -27.84 25.65
C ILE A 11 1.32 -27.54 24.66
N ASN A 12 2.39 -28.31 24.76
CA ASN A 12 3.46 -28.30 23.77
C ASN A 12 3.65 -29.71 23.19
N VAL A 13 4.51 -29.82 22.18
CA VAL A 13 4.76 -31.09 21.45
C VAL A 13 5.18 -32.23 22.37
N ASN A 14 5.84 -31.95 23.51
CA ASN A 14 6.26 -32.99 24.45
C ASN A 14 5.07 -33.66 25.15
N HIS A 15 3.92 -32.98 25.27
CA HIS A 15 2.72 -33.49 25.93
C HIS A 15 1.84 -34.38 25.02
N VAL A 16 2.21 -34.57 23.75
CA VAL A 16 1.48 -35.42 22.78
C VAL A 16 2.42 -36.30 21.96
N ARG A 17 3.65 -36.49 22.44
CA ARG A 17 4.74 -37.10 21.68
C ARG A 17 4.57 -38.62 21.57
N THR A 18 4.36 -39.29 22.70
CA THR A 18 4.17 -40.74 22.72
C THR A 18 2.70 -41.12 22.56
N GLN A 19 2.44 -42.39 22.24
CA GLN A 19 1.07 -42.90 22.14
C GLN A 19 0.32 -42.73 23.48
N THR A 20 0.98 -43.00 24.60
CA THR A 20 0.42 -42.83 25.94
C THR A 20 0.09 -41.37 26.23
N ASP A 21 0.96 -40.43 25.87
CA ASP A 21 0.71 -39.01 26.06
C ASP A 21 -0.53 -38.54 25.29
N ARG A 22 -0.70 -39.01 24.04
CA ARG A 22 -1.88 -38.71 23.23
C ARG A 22 -3.17 -39.25 23.85
N ILE A 23 -3.14 -40.48 24.36
CA ILE A 23 -4.31 -41.08 25.02
C ILE A 23 -4.67 -40.27 26.27
N ASN A 24 -3.68 -39.93 27.10
CA ASN A 24 -3.91 -39.13 28.31
C ASN A 24 -4.46 -37.74 28.00
N TYR A 25 -3.94 -37.10 26.95
CA TYR A 25 -4.42 -35.79 26.51
C TYR A 25 -5.87 -35.86 26.00
N ILE A 26 -6.21 -36.85 25.17
CA ILE A 26 -7.59 -37.03 24.67
C ILE A 26 -8.55 -37.33 25.82
N ASN A 27 -8.14 -38.14 26.81
CA ASN A 27 -8.96 -38.48 27.98
C ASN A 27 -9.21 -37.29 28.93
N SER A 28 -8.44 -36.20 28.79
CA SER A 28 -8.70 -34.97 29.55
C SER A 28 -9.81 -34.10 28.95
N PHE A 29 -10.38 -34.50 27.81
CA PHE A 29 -11.44 -33.73 27.16
C PHE A 29 -12.78 -34.02 27.82
N ASP A 30 -13.57 -32.97 27.97
CA ASP A 30 -14.98 -33.08 28.35
C ASP A 30 -15.76 -33.85 27.26
N ASN A 31 -16.78 -34.62 27.65
CA ASN A 31 -17.56 -35.48 26.74
C ASN A 31 -18.23 -34.71 25.59
N ASP A 32 -18.48 -33.41 25.75
CA ASP A 32 -19.05 -32.52 24.72
C ASP A 32 -18.05 -32.13 23.63
N ALA A 33 -16.74 -32.33 23.87
CA ALA A 33 -15.68 -32.07 22.89
C ALA A 33 -15.14 -33.35 22.24
N LEU A 34 -15.64 -34.52 22.64
CA LEU A 34 -15.38 -35.78 21.97
C LEU A 34 -16.39 -35.98 20.81
N PRO A 35 -15.99 -36.63 19.71
CA PRO A 35 -16.92 -36.99 18.65
C PRO A 35 -18.04 -37.89 19.18
N SER A 36 -19.26 -37.74 18.63
CA SER A 36 -20.35 -38.65 18.99
C SER A 36 -20.09 -40.04 18.43
N GLU A 37 -20.18 -41.06 19.29
CA GLU A 37 -20.01 -42.47 18.91
C GLU A 37 -21.18 -43.00 18.06
N GLU A 38 -22.29 -42.25 17.94
CA GLU A 38 -23.48 -42.63 17.17
C GLU A 38 -23.22 -42.78 15.65
N ASN A 39 -22.21 -42.10 15.11
CA ASN A 39 -21.86 -42.16 13.68
C ASN A 39 -20.62 -43.03 13.41
N ARG A 40 -20.19 -43.84 14.39
CA ARG A 40 -19.00 -44.69 14.23
C ARG A 40 -19.33 -45.88 13.32
N SER A 41 -18.71 -45.93 12.14
CA SER A 41 -18.74 -47.11 11.27
C SER A 41 -17.88 -48.23 11.88
N ASP A 42 -18.42 -49.45 11.92
CA ASP A 42 -17.66 -50.64 12.35
C ASP A 42 -16.69 -51.14 11.26
N GLU A 43 -16.87 -50.70 10.01
CA GLU A 43 -15.95 -50.98 8.90
C GLU A 43 -14.93 -49.85 8.74
N ALA A 44 -13.64 -50.22 8.83
CA ALA A 44 -12.52 -49.35 8.51
C ALA A 44 -12.43 -49.14 7.00
N VAL A 45 -12.73 -47.92 6.54
CA VAL A 45 -12.59 -47.54 5.13
C VAL A 45 -11.12 -47.21 4.84
N PRO A 46 -10.49 -47.81 3.80
CA PRO A 46 -9.17 -47.41 3.34
C PRO A 46 -9.14 -45.90 3.03
N ILE A 47 -8.06 -45.21 3.40
CA ILE A 47 -7.91 -43.76 3.21
C ILE A 47 -8.07 -43.35 1.73
N GLU A 48 -7.81 -44.28 0.81
CA GLU A 48 -7.97 -44.12 -0.64
C GLU A 48 -9.42 -43.93 -1.09
N ASP A 49 -10.39 -44.46 -0.33
CA ASP A 49 -11.83 -44.41 -0.65
C ASP A 49 -12.59 -43.37 0.19
N ALA A 50 -11.89 -42.58 1.01
CA ALA A 50 -12.51 -41.50 1.78
C ALA A 50 -13.01 -40.39 0.82
N PRO A 51 -14.27 -39.93 0.93
CA PRO A 51 -14.76 -38.84 0.10
C PRO A 51 -13.90 -37.61 0.35
N ASP A 52 -13.27 -37.12 -0.73
CA ASP A 52 -12.43 -35.95 -0.72
C ASP A 52 -13.27 -34.68 -0.49
N ASN A 53 -13.61 -34.43 0.78
CA ASN A 53 -14.25 -33.20 1.22
C ASN A 53 -13.23 -32.05 1.36
N HIS A 54 -12.06 -32.14 0.71
CA HIS A 54 -11.21 -30.98 0.49
C HIS A 54 -11.85 -30.11 -0.60
N THR A 55 -12.84 -29.30 -0.19
CA THR A 55 -12.97 -28.01 -0.87
C THR A 55 -11.64 -27.30 -0.64
N PRO A 56 -10.80 -27.06 -1.67
CA PRO A 56 -9.55 -26.37 -1.47
C PRO A 56 -9.89 -25.05 -0.79
N PRO A 57 -9.18 -24.63 0.28
CA PRO A 57 -9.44 -23.35 0.90
C PRO A 57 -9.40 -22.32 -0.22
N GLN A 58 -10.58 -21.77 -0.54
CA GLN A 58 -10.74 -20.80 -1.58
C GLN A 58 -9.78 -19.68 -1.16
N ARG A 59 -8.71 -19.46 -1.93
CA ARG A 59 -7.72 -18.44 -1.59
C ARG A 59 -8.50 -17.15 -1.44
N LEU A 60 -8.75 -16.75 -0.19
CA LEU A 60 -9.36 -15.47 0.10
C LEU A 60 -8.45 -14.49 -0.61
N ARG A 61 -8.99 -13.80 -1.63
CA ARG A 61 -8.28 -12.69 -2.26
C ARG A 61 -7.79 -11.85 -1.09
N PRO A 62 -6.48 -11.51 -1.01
CA PRO A 62 -5.99 -10.67 0.07
C PRO A 62 -6.95 -9.50 0.18
N GLU A 63 -7.58 -9.33 1.34
CA GLU A 63 -8.44 -8.17 1.57
C GLU A 63 -7.64 -6.97 1.11
N GLN A 64 -8.24 -6.18 0.21
CA GLN A 64 -7.61 -4.96 -0.27
C GLN A 64 -7.42 -4.08 0.96
N ARG A 65 -6.21 -4.11 1.51
CA ARG A 65 -5.86 -3.35 2.70
C ARG A 65 -6.24 -1.89 2.44
N ALA A 66 -6.95 -1.28 3.38
CA ALA A 66 -7.34 0.12 3.25
C ALA A 66 -6.11 0.96 2.85
N SER A 67 -6.27 1.85 1.86
CA SER A 67 -5.16 2.61 1.22
C SER A 67 -4.20 3.24 2.25
N MET A 68 -4.74 3.63 3.40
CA MET A 68 -4.04 4.32 4.48
C MET A 68 -3.19 3.42 5.38
N SER A 69 -3.38 2.10 5.35
CA SER A 69 -2.65 1.14 6.21
C SER A 69 -1.20 0.87 5.77
N ARG A 70 -0.80 1.34 4.59
CA ARG A 70 0.55 1.10 4.05
C ARG A 70 1.64 1.79 4.88
N LYS A 71 2.79 1.13 5.03
CA LYS A 71 3.96 1.68 5.76
C LYS A 71 4.76 2.69 4.93
N LYS A 72 4.81 2.49 3.61
CA LYS A 72 5.57 3.28 2.63
C LYS A 72 4.65 4.29 1.95
N LEU A 73 5.21 5.34 1.36
CA LEU A 73 4.41 6.37 0.69
C LEU A 73 3.73 5.80 -0.57
N ILE A 74 4.54 5.12 -1.39
CA ILE A 74 4.13 4.58 -2.67
C ILE A 74 3.66 3.13 -2.50
N PRO A 75 2.49 2.74 -3.04
CA PRO A 75 2.04 1.35 -3.06
C PRO A 75 3.06 0.42 -3.72
N GLY A 76 3.29 -0.75 -3.12
CA GLY A 76 4.25 -1.73 -3.65
C GLY A 76 3.87 -2.29 -5.03
N SER A 77 2.57 -2.25 -5.38
CA SER A 77 2.02 -2.67 -6.67
C SER A 77 2.37 -1.71 -7.82
N LEU A 78 2.51 -0.42 -7.53
CA LEU A 78 2.78 0.59 -8.55
C LEU A 78 4.22 0.47 -9.05
N ARG A 79 4.44 0.54 -10.36
CA ARG A 79 5.77 0.61 -10.98
C ARG A 79 5.79 1.77 -11.97
N LEU A 80 6.75 2.66 -11.81
CA LEU A 80 7.04 3.75 -12.76
C LEU A 80 8.37 3.41 -13.44
N ASP A 81 8.45 3.64 -14.75
CA ASP A 81 9.68 3.45 -15.51
C ASP A 81 10.42 4.80 -15.62
N ILE A 82 11.44 4.98 -14.77
CA ILE A 82 12.15 6.24 -14.63
C ILE A 82 13.56 6.06 -15.16
N ASN A 83 13.83 6.65 -16.32
CA ASN A 83 15.12 6.59 -17.01
C ASN A 83 16.18 7.55 -16.43
N VAL A 84 15.77 8.58 -15.68
CA VAL A 84 16.69 9.53 -15.03
C VAL A 84 17.15 8.99 -13.67
N SER A 85 18.43 8.63 -13.56
CA SER A 85 19.02 7.97 -12.37
C SER A 85 18.65 8.66 -11.06
N ARG A 86 18.84 9.98 -10.97
CA ARG A 86 18.58 10.74 -9.73
C ARG A 86 17.11 10.71 -9.33
N ILE A 87 16.19 10.80 -10.29
CA ILE A 87 14.75 10.76 -10.02
C ILE A 87 14.32 9.34 -9.62
N ASN A 88 14.91 8.33 -10.25
CA ASN A 88 14.66 6.93 -9.92
C ASN A 88 15.15 6.56 -8.51
N ASP A 89 16.29 7.11 -8.07
CA ASP A 89 16.78 6.93 -6.70
C ASP A 89 15.80 7.49 -5.67
N ILE A 90 15.30 8.72 -5.88
CA ILE A 90 14.26 9.34 -5.03
C ILE A 90 12.98 8.50 -5.02
N TYR A 91 12.54 8.02 -6.18
CA TYR A 91 11.39 7.12 -6.29
C TYR A 91 11.58 5.85 -5.45
N HIS A 92 12.76 5.23 -5.51
CA HIS A 92 13.07 4.04 -4.72
C HIS A 92 13.17 4.33 -3.21
N GLU A 93 13.66 5.50 -2.82
CA GLU A 93 13.66 5.95 -1.42
C GLU A 93 12.22 6.05 -0.88
N LEU A 94 11.34 6.74 -1.59
CA LEU A 94 9.92 6.90 -1.24
C LEU A 94 9.15 5.58 -1.24
N LYS A 95 9.48 4.67 -2.17
CA LYS A 95 8.78 3.39 -2.33
C LYS A 95 9.23 2.31 -1.36
N ARG A 96 10.54 2.21 -1.11
CA ARG A 96 11.12 1.04 -0.41
C ARG A 96 11.79 1.41 0.90
N ARG A 97 12.46 2.56 1.00
CA ARG A 97 13.33 2.88 2.14
C ARG A 97 12.58 3.58 3.25
N LEU A 98 11.92 4.70 2.98
CA LEU A 98 11.30 5.53 4.01
C LEU A 98 10.00 4.95 4.56
N ILE A 99 9.86 4.95 5.89
CA ILE A 99 8.60 4.61 6.57
C ILE A 99 7.89 5.92 6.92
N VAL A 100 6.67 6.12 6.39
CA VAL A 100 5.98 7.41 6.44
C VAL A 100 5.71 7.87 7.87
N HIS A 101 5.40 6.94 8.76
CA HIS A 101 5.11 7.25 10.16
C HIS A 101 6.38 7.59 10.98
N GLU A 102 7.53 7.05 10.59
CA GLU A 102 8.80 7.26 11.31
C GLU A 102 9.56 8.47 10.76
N THR A 103 9.39 8.77 9.47
CA THR A 103 10.17 9.78 8.75
C THR A 103 9.31 10.77 7.95
N PRO A 104 8.23 11.35 8.53
CA PRO A 104 7.27 12.16 7.77
C PRO A 104 7.90 13.41 7.14
N ASN A 105 8.85 14.07 7.82
CA ASN A 105 9.57 15.22 7.27
C ASN A 105 10.40 14.85 6.04
N ALA A 106 11.18 13.76 6.11
CA ALA A 106 11.99 13.29 4.98
C ALA A 106 11.09 12.91 3.80
N VAL A 107 9.99 12.21 4.06
CA VAL A 107 9.01 11.83 3.03
C VAL A 107 8.38 13.06 2.38
N ALA A 108 8.04 14.10 3.15
CA ALA A 108 7.46 15.33 2.63
C ALA A 108 8.42 16.07 1.69
N VAL A 109 9.68 16.23 2.11
CA VAL A 109 10.73 16.90 1.31
C VAL A 109 10.98 16.11 0.02
N LEU A 110 11.14 14.79 0.10
CA LEU A 110 11.35 13.95 -1.08
C LEU A 110 10.14 13.90 -2.00
N LEU A 111 8.91 13.90 -1.48
CA LEU A 111 7.70 13.96 -2.31
C LEU A 111 7.64 15.27 -3.11
N ARG A 112 7.98 16.40 -2.48
CA ARG A 112 8.08 17.69 -3.18
C ARG A 112 9.15 17.64 -4.28
N ALA A 113 10.35 17.17 -3.94
CA ALA A 113 11.44 17.06 -4.90
C ALA A 113 11.09 16.13 -6.07
N PHE A 114 10.45 15.00 -5.78
CA PHE A 114 9.99 14.06 -6.80
C PHE A 114 8.94 14.67 -7.74
N LEU A 115 7.97 15.43 -7.20
CA LEU A 115 6.99 16.16 -8.00
C LEU A 115 7.64 17.21 -8.91
N GLU A 116 8.50 18.06 -8.35
CA GLU A 116 9.20 19.10 -9.13
C GLU A 116 10.02 18.48 -10.26
N MET A 117 10.90 17.53 -9.94
CA MET A 117 11.79 16.93 -10.92
C MET A 117 11.05 16.12 -11.99
N SER A 118 9.97 15.41 -11.63
CA SER A 118 9.17 14.68 -12.63
C SER A 118 8.44 15.62 -13.59
N VAL A 119 7.96 16.76 -13.08
CA VAL A 119 7.29 17.78 -13.90
C VAL A 119 8.29 18.47 -14.82
N ASP A 120 9.48 18.82 -14.31
CA ASP A 120 10.55 19.42 -15.11
C ASP A 120 11.00 18.50 -16.24
N GLU A 121 11.28 17.23 -15.95
CA GLU A 121 11.65 16.24 -16.96
C GLU A 121 10.57 16.11 -18.05
N TYR A 122 9.30 16.10 -17.66
CA TYR A 122 8.20 15.99 -18.63
C TYR A 122 8.07 17.24 -19.50
N ILE A 123 8.26 18.42 -18.92
CA ILE A 123 8.26 19.70 -19.66
C ILE A 123 9.38 19.70 -20.70
N GLU A 124 10.59 19.29 -20.32
CA GLU A 124 11.74 19.19 -21.21
C GLU A 124 11.49 18.17 -22.33
N CYS A 125 11.08 16.94 -21.98
CA CYS A 125 10.81 15.87 -22.93
C CYS A 125 9.71 16.21 -23.95
N LYS A 126 8.67 16.94 -23.55
CA LYS A 126 7.55 17.31 -24.44
C LYS A 126 7.71 18.69 -25.07
N GLY A 127 8.74 19.46 -24.70
CA GLY A 127 8.98 20.82 -25.20
C GLY A 127 7.88 21.82 -24.81
N ILE A 128 7.28 21.66 -23.63
CA ILE A 128 6.14 22.49 -23.17
C ILE A 128 6.64 23.90 -22.86
N GLN A 129 6.00 24.90 -23.48
CA GLN A 129 6.37 26.31 -23.26
C GLN A 129 5.69 26.85 -22.00
N ILE A 130 6.46 27.01 -20.92
CA ILE A 130 5.97 27.58 -19.67
C ILE A 130 5.98 29.10 -19.76
N ARG A 131 4.80 29.71 -19.59
CA ARG A 131 4.65 31.17 -19.54
C ARG A 131 4.42 31.64 -18.11
N GLY A 132 4.98 32.79 -17.75
CA GLY A 132 4.78 33.42 -16.45
C GLY A 132 5.90 33.12 -15.45
N ARG A 133 5.56 33.13 -14.16
CA ARG A 133 6.54 32.90 -13.07
C ARG A 133 6.98 31.44 -13.03
N ASP A 134 8.26 31.23 -12.77
CA ASP A 134 8.82 29.89 -12.60
C ASP A 134 8.50 29.35 -11.20
N THR A 135 7.34 28.69 -11.07
CA THR A 135 6.89 28.06 -9.83
C THR A 135 6.33 26.69 -10.12
N LEU A 136 6.46 25.76 -9.16
CA LEU A 136 5.88 24.42 -9.25
C LEU A 136 4.38 24.45 -9.59
N ALA A 137 3.63 25.34 -8.95
CA ALA A 137 2.21 25.55 -9.22
C ALA A 137 1.93 25.87 -10.70
N ASN A 138 2.72 26.78 -11.28
CA ASN A 138 2.58 27.17 -12.68
C ASN A 138 2.94 26.00 -13.60
N LYS A 139 4.06 25.32 -13.35
CA LYS A 139 4.49 24.15 -14.12
C LYS A 139 3.46 23.03 -14.12
N VAL A 140 2.96 22.64 -12.94
CA VAL A 140 1.91 21.62 -12.78
C VAL A 140 0.65 22.00 -13.55
N SER A 141 0.24 23.28 -13.51
CA SER A 141 -0.92 23.77 -14.27
C SER A 141 -0.72 23.62 -15.79
N HIS A 142 0.44 24.04 -16.31
CA HIS A 142 0.74 23.92 -17.75
C HIS A 142 0.82 22.47 -18.21
N VAL A 143 1.41 21.57 -17.41
CA VAL A 143 1.44 20.14 -17.75
C VAL A 143 0.04 19.52 -17.72
N ALA A 144 -0.79 19.88 -16.74
CA ALA A 144 -2.18 19.44 -16.69
C ALA A 144 -2.97 19.91 -17.93
N ASP A 145 -2.81 21.16 -18.34
CA ASP A 145 -3.47 21.69 -19.53
C ASP A 145 -2.97 21.02 -20.82
N TYR A 146 -1.66 20.76 -20.92
CA TYR A 146 -1.08 19.98 -22.01
C TYR A 146 -1.68 18.57 -22.08
N MET A 147 -1.77 17.86 -20.95
CA MET A 147 -2.34 16.52 -20.87
C MET A 147 -3.83 16.50 -21.27
N GLU A 148 -4.61 17.52 -20.90
CA GLU A 148 -6.01 17.63 -21.34
C GLU A 148 -6.11 17.87 -22.84
N GLN A 149 -5.32 18.80 -23.39
CA GLN A 149 -5.33 19.13 -24.82
C GLN A 149 -4.90 17.96 -25.69
N LYS A 150 -3.99 17.11 -25.20
CA LYS A 150 -3.54 15.89 -25.89
C LYS A 150 -4.41 14.68 -25.62
N GLY A 151 -5.44 14.79 -24.78
CA GLY A 151 -6.33 13.68 -24.44
C GLY A 151 -5.67 12.57 -23.60
N ILE A 152 -4.55 12.87 -22.92
CA ILE A 152 -3.82 11.92 -22.06
C ILE A 152 -4.62 11.65 -20.78
N LEU A 153 -5.18 12.71 -20.20
CA LEU A 153 -6.06 12.65 -19.04
C LEU A 153 -7.33 13.46 -19.29
N THR A 154 -8.44 12.98 -18.74
CA THR A 154 -9.71 13.71 -18.81
C THR A 154 -9.69 14.92 -17.88
N LYS A 155 -10.50 15.93 -18.18
CA LYS A 155 -10.71 17.10 -17.32
C LYS A 155 -11.03 16.73 -15.87
N ASN A 156 -11.81 15.67 -15.67
CA ASN A 156 -12.19 15.18 -14.33
C ASN A 156 -10.98 14.59 -13.58
N ALA A 157 -10.14 13.80 -14.26
CA ALA A 157 -8.93 13.24 -13.68
C ALA A 157 -7.90 14.34 -13.31
N LEU A 158 -7.87 15.45 -14.05
CA LEU A 158 -6.96 16.57 -13.82
C LEU A 158 -7.47 17.58 -12.78
N ARG A 159 -8.74 17.52 -12.38
CA ARG A 159 -9.31 18.45 -11.41
C ARG A 159 -8.55 18.47 -10.07
N PRO A 160 -8.18 17.32 -9.45
CA PRO A 160 -7.38 17.31 -8.24
C PRO A 160 -5.96 17.86 -8.44
N ILE A 161 -5.38 17.64 -9.63
CA ILE A 161 -4.03 18.13 -9.97
C ILE A 161 -4.01 19.64 -10.11
N ARG A 162 -5.01 20.21 -10.79
CA ARG A 162 -5.19 21.66 -10.85
C ARG A 162 -5.45 22.27 -9.49
N ARG A 163 -6.22 21.58 -8.64
CA ARG A 163 -6.41 22.00 -7.24
C ARG A 163 -5.09 21.99 -6.47
N ALA A 164 -4.23 21.00 -6.67
CA ALA A 164 -2.90 20.96 -6.07
C ALA A 164 -2.04 22.18 -6.48
N ALA A 165 -2.23 22.70 -7.69
CA ALA A 165 -1.54 23.89 -8.18
C ALA A 165 -2.15 25.21 -7.69
N SER A 166 -3.46 25.29 -7.48
CA SER A 166 -4.16 26.56 -7.20
C SER A 166 -4.60 26.77 -5.75
N ASP A 167 -4.92 25.71 -5.01
CA ASP A 167 -5.52 25.78 -3.67
C ASP A 167 -4.46 25.56 -2.58
N SER A 168 -4.20 26.58 -1.77
CA SER A 168 -3.18 26.52 -0.71
C SER A 168 -3.57 25.66 0.50
N GLU A 169 -4.85 25.34 0.70
CA GLU A 169 -5.32 24.69 1.94
C GLU A 169 -5.29 23.16 1.89
N SER A 170 -5.07 22.59 0.70
CA SER A 170 -5.03 21.14 0.54
C SER A 170 -3.71 20.52 1.03
N PRO A 171 -3.71 19.33 1.68
CA PRO A 171 -2.49 18.62 2.09
C PRO A 171 -1.56 18.25 0.93
N TYR A 172 -2.08 18.22 -0.29
CA TYR A 172 -1.35 17.88 -1.52
C TYR A 172 -1.01 19.07 -2.40
N SER A 173 -1.28 20.28 -1.92
CA SER A 173 -0.97 21.47 -2.70
C SER A 173 0.54 21.73 -2.78
N THR A 174 0.95 22.36 -3.88
CA THR A 174 2.33 22.82 -4.05
C THR A 174 2.75 23.80 -2.97
N THR A 175 1.82 24.60 -2.44
CA THR A 175 2.01 25.51 -1.30
C THR A 175 2.22 24.74 0.00
N THR A 176 1.42 23.72 0.28
CA THR A 176 1.55 22.87 1.48
C THR A 176 2.87 22.11 1.46
N LEU A 177 3.21 21.49 0.32
CA LEU A 177 4.49 20.83 0.14
C LEU A 177 5.67 21.80 0.34
N ASN A 178 5.54 23.04 -0.11
CA ASN A 178 6.53 24.09 0.15
C ASN A 178 6.61 24.45 1.64
N GLY A 179 5.45 24.53 2.31
CA GLY A 179 5.33 24.79 3.74
C GLY A 179 6.08 23.75 4.58
N TYR A 180 5.99 22.46 4.24
CA TYR A 180 6.74 21.42 4.95
C TYR A 180 8.27 21.59 4.91
N VAL A 181 8.79 22.28 3.89
CA VAL A 181 10.23 22.53 3.74
C VAL A 181 10.65 23.81 4.47
N HIS A 182 9.84 24.87 4.39
CA HIS A 182 10.27 26.22 4.74
C HIS A 182 9.61 26.81 5.99
N ASN A 183 8.51 26.23 6.48
CA ASN A 183 7.80 26.71 7.65
C ASN A 183 8.12 25.84 8.88
N ARG A 184 8.96 26.38 9.79
CA ARG A 184 9.36 25.69 11.03
C ARG A 184 8.20 25.33 11.97
N HIS A 185 7.03 25.95 11.79
CA HIS A 185 5.84 25.73 12.61
C HIS A 185 4.81 24.82 11.94
N PHE A 186 5.12 24.27 10.77
CA PHE A 186 4.23 23.39 10.04
C PHE A 186 4.88 22.04 9.82
N SER A 187 4.20 20.98 10.22
CA SER A 187 4.73 19.61 10.18
C SER A 187 3.81 18.70 9.37
N PRO A 188 4.38 17.80 8.54
CA PRO A 188 3.62 16.88 7.73
C PRO A 188 3.02 15.74 8.55
N GLY A 189 1.73 15.49 8.35
CA GLY A 189 1.05 14.30 8.86
C GLY A 189 1.27 13.07 7.96
N PRO A 190 1.53 11.87 8.52
CA PRO A 190 1.70 10.65 7.71
C PRO A 190 0.51 10.32 6.81
N ASN A 191 -0.71 10.58 7.28
CA ASN A 191 -1.93 10.34 6.51
C ASN A 191 -2.10 11.38 5.39
N ASP A 192 -1.76 12.65 5.66
CA ASP A 192 -1.79 13.71 4.66
C ASP A 192 -0.85 13.41 3.50
N LEU A 193 0.35 12.91 3.79
CA LEU A 193 1.31 12.49 2.77
C LEU A 193 0.79 11.33 1.91
N LYS A 194 0.16 10.32 2.53
CA LYS A 194 -0.45 9.21 1.79
C LYS A 194 -1.61 9.67 0.91
N ALA A 195 -2.48 10.53 1.44
CA ALA A 195 -3.57 11.13 0.68
C ALA A 195 -3.05 11.99 -0.47
N ALA A 196 -1.94 12.70 -0.26
CA ALA A 196 -1.28 13.47 -1.31
C ALA A 196 -0.73 12.58 -2.41
N TRP A 197 -0.05 11.49 -2.05
CA TRP A 197 0.37 10.50 -3.03
C TRP A 197 -0.81 9.93 -3.82
N ASP A 198 -1.86 9.47 -3.14
CA ASP A 198 -3.03 8.85 -3.79
C ASP A 198 -3.72 9.80 -4.77
N THR A 199 -3.77 11.09 -4.42
CA THR A 199 -4.33 12.13 -5.29
C THR A 199 -3.46 12.38 -6.53
N LEU A 200 -2.13 12.36 -6.37
CA LEU A 200 -1.16 12.66 -7.42
C LEU A 200 -0.74 11.42 -8.24
N GLN A 201 -1.10 10.21 -7.81
CA GLN A 201 -0.59 8.98 -8.41
C GLN A 201 -0.86 8.89 -9.92
N ILE A 202 -2.10 9.15 -10.35
CA ILE A 202 -2.45 9.10 -11.78
C ILE A 202 -1.63 10.09 -12.60
N PHE A 203 -1.26 11.23 -12.01
CA PHE A 203 -0.42 12.20 -12.67
C PHE A 203 1.01 11.68 -12.81
N PHE A 204 1.60 11.12 -11.75
CA PHE A 204 2.92 10.50 -11.82
C PHE A 204 2.99 9.34 -12.82
N GLU A 205 1.94 8.51 -12.88
CA GLU A 205 1.85 7.44 -13.88
C GLU A 205 1.93 7.98 -15.30
N LYS A 206 1.26 9.11 -15.59
CA LYS A 206 1.28 9.74 -16.92
C LYS A 206 2.50 10.60 -17.23
N LEU A 207 3.25 11.02 -16.21
CA LEU A 207 4.54 11.68 -16.42
C LEU A 207 5.61 10.69 -16.88
N TRP A 208 5.51 9.42 -16.44
CA TRP A 208 6.51 8.36 -16.69
C TRP A 208 5.96 7.22 -17.56
N GLU A 209 4.99 7.52 -18.43
CA GLU A 209 4.46 6.64 -19.48
C GLU A 209 5.07 7.00 -20.84
#